data_AF-A0A328NK51-F1
#
_entry.id   AF-A0A328NK51-F1
#
_cell.length_a   1.000
_cell.length_b   1.000
_cell.length_c   1.000
_cell.angle_alpha   90.00
_cell.angle_beta   90.00
_cell.angle_gamma   90.00
#
_symmetry.space_group_name_H-M   'P 1'
#
loop_
_entity.id
_entity.type
_entity.pdbx_description
1 polymer ?
#
loop_
_entity_poly.entity_id
_entity_poly.type
_entity_poly.pdbx_seq_one_letter_code
_entity_poly.pdbx_strand_id
1 'polypeptide(L)'
;MRAVLAARVQRVQQVGCVSVQSSGKHWPCLLPQHGPGKKHERPIVLADWQRELVAAHPGDFLRGLFHSDGCRFANRVTVRGKTYVYPRYMFVNESADIMRLCQWSLDLLGVAWRMNRRNSLSVARRDAVATLDRHVGPKS
;
A
#
# COMPACT_ATOMS: atom_id res chain seq x y z
N MET A 1 -10.65 24.34 -4.46
CA MET A 1 -10.16 23.42 -3.39
C MET A 1 -8.70 23.63 -2.98
N ARG A 2 -7.75 23.94 -3.89
CA ARG A 2 -6.33 24.19 -3.51
C ARG A 2 -6.12 25.25 -2.42
N ALA A 3 -6.94 26.31 -2.40
CA ALA A 3 -6.85 27.37 -1.38
C ALA A 3 -7.24 26.94 0.05
N VAL A 4 -7.81 25.74 0.21
CA VAL A 4 -8.42 25.26 1.47
C VAL A 4 -7.64 24.07 2.07
N LEU A 5 -6.67 23.53 1.32
CA LEU A 5 -5.92 22.33 1.66
C LEU A 5 -4.49 22.72 2.04
N ALA A 6 -4.16 22.53 3.31
CA ALA A 6 -2.80 22.59 3.88
C ALA A 6 -1.98 23.84 3.53
N ALA A 7 -1.99 24.85 4.41
CA ALA A 7 -1.21 26.08 4.23
C ALA A 7 0.31 25.83 4.18
N ARG A 8 0.82 24.78 4.84
CA ARG A 8 2.25 24.43 4.86
C ARG A 8 2.47 22.94 5.16
N VAL A 9 3.49 22.35 4.55
CA VAL A 9 4.04 21.04 4.91
C VAL A 9 5.28 21.25 5.76
N GLN A 10 5.33 20.58 6.91
CA GLN A 10 6.45 20.62 7.84
C GLN A 10 7.21 19.29 7.79
N ARG A 11 8.53 19.36 7.94
CA ARG A 11 9.41 18.20 8.08
C ARG A 11 10.17 18.36 9.39
N VAL A 12 9.98 17.42 10.31
CA VAL A 12 10.60 17.45 11.64
C VAL A 12 11.50 16.21 11.76
N GLN A 13 12.78 16.41 12.01
CA GLN A 13 13.70 15.30 12.28
C GLN A 13 13.29 14.62 13.58
N GLN A 14 13.23 13.30 13.57
CA GLN A 14 12.98 12.45 14.73
C GLN A 14 14.06 11.36 14.78
N VAL A 15 14.13 10.62 15.89
CA VAL A 15 15.04 9.48 16.00
C VAL A 15 14.58 8.40 15.01
N GLY A 16 15.42 8.07 14.04
CA GLY A 16 15.16 7.03 13.05
C GLY A 16 14.15 7.37 11.94
N CYS A 17 13.58 8.59 11.90
CA CYS A 17 12.67 9.00 10.84
C CYS A 17 12.59 10.53 10.66
N VAL A 18 11.98 10.97 9.56
CA VAL A 18 11.54 12.36 9.39
C VAL A 18 10.01 12.36 9.44
N SER A 19 9.45 13.11 10.39
CA SER A 19 8.01 13.30 10.47
C SER A 19 7.59 14.37 9.47
N VAL A 20 6.78 13.97 8.48
CA VAL A 20 6.17 14.89 7.52
C VAL A 20 4.75 15.18 7.97
N GLN A 21 4.45 16.44 8.26
CA GLN A 21 3.18 16.85 8.87
C GLN A 21 2.54 17.98 8.09
N SER A 22 1.21 17.99 8.09
CA SER A 22 0.43 19.12 7.62
C SER A 22 -0.88 19.20 8.40
N SER A 23 -1.26 20.41 8.78
CA SER A 23 -2.50 20.68 9.52
C SER A 23 -3.48 21.46 8.64
N GLY A 24 -4.77 21.17 8.81
CA GLY A 24 -5.83 21.76 8.00
C GLY A 24 -7.18 21.26 8.45
N LYS A 25 -8.15 22.18 8.58
CA LYS A 25 -9.51 21.86 9.05
C LYS A 25 -10.26 20.91 8.11
N HIS A 26 -9.89 20.90 6.82
CA HIS A 26 -10.55 20.09 5.79
C HIS A 26 -9.84 18.78 5.46
N TRP A 27 -8.77 18.41 6.19
CA TRP A 27 -8.17 17.07 6.03
C TRP A 27 -9.17 15.93 6.20
N PRO A 28 -10.12 15.98 7.17
CA PRO A 28 -11.16 14.96 7.29
C PRO A 28 -12.07 14.84 6.06
N CYS A 29 -12.21 15.89 5.23
CA CYS A 29 -12.98 15.81 3.99
C CYS A 29 -12.28 14.95 2.92
N LEU A 30 -10.94 14.92 2.92
CA LEU A 30 -10.14 14.13 1.97
C LEU A 30 -9.74 12.75 2.52
N LEU A 31 -9.62 12.66 3.84
CA LEU A 31 -9.27 11.45 4.57
C LEU A 31 -10.39 11.15 5.58
N PRO A 32 -11.61 10.85 5.12
CA PRO A 32 -12.78 10.65 5.98
C PRO A 32 -12.63 9.41 6.89
N GLN A 33 -11.62 8.58 6.65
CA GLN A 33 -11.24 7.47 7.51
C GLN A 33 -10.59 7.93 8.83
N HIS A 34 -10.38 9.23 9.04
CA HIS A 34 -9.90 9.75 10.32
C HIS A 34 -10.93 9.53 11.45
N GLY A 35 -10.45 9.25 12.66
CA GLY A 35 -11.28 8.83 13.79
C GLY A 35 -10.41 8.36 14.96
N PRO A 36 -10.96 8.37 16.20
CA PRO A 36 -10.22 8.04 17.41
C PRO A 36 -9.74 6.57 17.44
N GLY A 37 -8.78 6.29 18.33
CA GLY A 37 -8.25 4.94 18.56
C GLY A 37 -7.14 4.51 17.58
N LYS A 38 -6.71 3.25 17.66
CA LYS A 38 -5.64 2.75 16.79
C LYS A 38 -6.17 2.53 15.37
N LYS A 39 -5.32 2.84 14.38
CA LYS A 39 -5.65 2.73 12.96
C LYS A 39 -6.21 1.36 12.55
N HIS A 40 -5.70 0.27 13.11
CA HIS A 40 -6.10 -1.09 12.74
C HIS A 40 -7.34 -1.61 13.48
N GLU A 41 -7.80 -0.91 14.52
CA GLU A 41 -8.97 -1.28 15.32
C GLU A 41 -10.26 -0.57 14.81
N ARG A 42 -10.11 0.38 13.89
CA ARG A 42 -11.22 1.18 13.33
C ARG A 42 -11.52 0.79 11.88
N PRO A 43 -12.77 0.97 11.40
CA PRO A 43 -13.10 0.78 10.00
C PRO A 43 -12.31 1.70 9.07
N ILE A 44 -11.80 1.13 7.97
CA ILE A 44 -11.18 1.89 6.87
C ILE A 44 -11.94 1.59 5.58
N VAL A 45 -12.93 2.44 5.30
CA VAL A 45 -13.80 2.31 4.13
C VAL A 45 -13.59 3.51 3.22
N LEU A 46 -13.57 3.27 1.91
CA LEU A 46 -13.49 4.33 0.91
C LEU A 46 -14.87 4.98 0.74
N ALA A 47 -14.92 6.31 0.67
CA ALA A 47 -16.09 7.00 0.14
C ALA A 47 -16.26 6.69 -1.35
N ASP A 48 -17.47 6.88 -1.90
CA ASP A 48 -17.77 6.50 -3.29
C ASP A 48 -16.79 7.11 -4.30
N TRP A 49 -16.50 8.41 -4.19
CA TRP A 49 -15.53 9.09 -5.04
C TRP A 49 -14.10 8.53 -4.88
N GLN A 50 -13.71 8.07 -3.68
CA GLN A 50 -12.39 7.44 -3.47
C GLN A 50 -12.34 6.06 -4.11
N ARG A 51 -13.44 5.30 -4.03
CA ARG A 51 -13.57 4.00 -4.68
C ARG A 51 -13.46 4.14 -6.20
N GLU A 52 -14.13 5.12 -6.79
CA GLU A 52 -14.03 5.43 -8.23
C GLU A 52 -12.59 5.76 -8.65
N LEU A 53 -11.89 6.62 -7.88
CA LEU A 53 -10.50 6.97 -8.16
C LEU A 53 -9.56 5.78 -8.05
N VAL A 54 -9.71 4.94 -7.01
CA VAL A 54 -8.89 3.72 -6.85
C VAL A 54 -9.18 2.72 -7.97
N ALA A 55 -10.44 2.60 -8.40
CA ALA A 55 -10.81 1.74 -9.52
C ALA A 55 -10.21 2.21 -10.86
N ALA A 56 -10.14 3.52 -11.07
CA ALA A 56 -9.52 4.11 -12.27
C ALA A 56 -7.99 4.05 -12.24
N HIS A 57 -7.38 4.13 -11.05
CA HIS A 57 -5.92 4.19 -10.87
C HIS A 57 -5.40 3.21 -9.80
N PRO A 58 -5.68 1.90 -9.91
CA PRO A 58 -5.34 0.93 -8.86
C PRO A 58 -3.83 0.76 -8.68
N GLY A 59 -3.05 0.97 -9.75
CA GLY A 59 -1.59 0.93 -9.71
C GLY A 59 -0.97 2.00 -8.79
N ASP A 60 -1.48 3.23 -8.82
CA ASP A 60 -0.98 4.33 -7.98
C ASP A 60 -1.33 4.10 -6.51
N PHE A 61 -2.52 3.56 -6.25
CA PHE A 61 -2.93 3.16 -4.91
C PHE A 61 -2.04 2.04 -4.36
N LEU A 62 -1.80 0.99 -5.14
CA LEU A 62 -0.88 -0.09 -4.78
C LEU A 62 0.55 0.39 -4.58
N ARG A 63 1.02 1.34 -5.40
CA ARG A 63 2.34 1.96 -5.21
C ARG A 63 2.45 2.57 -3.82
N GLY A 64 1.44 3.34 -3.40
CA GLY A 64 1.37 3.90 -2.04
C GLY A 64 1.44 2.83 -0.96
N LEU A 65 0.62 1.78 -1.07
CA LEU A 65 0.58 0.69 -0.10
C LEU A 65 1.90 -0.09 0.00
N PHE A 66 2.47 -0.51 -1.13
CA PHE A 66 3.73 -1.25 -1.14
C PHE A 66 4.92 -0.38 -0.73
N HIS A 67 4.88 0.92 -1.00
CA HIS A 67 5.94 1.83 -0.55
C HIS A 67 5.82 2.11 0.96
N SER A 68 4.62 2.09 1.56
CA SER A 68 4.46 2.29 3.00
C SER A 68 4.75 1.02 3.81
N ASP A 69 4.01 -0.06 3.55
CA ASP A 69 3.96 -1.25 4.41
C ASP A 69 4.30 -2.55 3.63
N GLY A 70 4.91 -2.41 2.46
CA GLY A 70 5.35 -3.53 1.64
C GLY A 70 6.84 -3.51 1.33
N CYS A 71 7.27 -4.55 0.62
CA CYS A 71 8.63 -4.66 0.11
C CYS A 71 8.66 -5.47 -1.19
N ARG A 72 9.71 -5.22 -1.97
CA ARG A 72 10.11 -6.03 -3.13
C ARG A 72 11.52 -6.55 -2.87
N PHE A 73 11.72 -7.86 -2.98
CA PHE A 73 13.02 -8.48 -2.71
C PHE A 73 13.30 -9.67 -3.61
N ALA A 74 14.58 -10.04 -3.73
CA ALA A 74 14.99 -11.26 -4.41
C ALA A 74 14.82 -12.45 -3.45
N ASN A 75 13.89 -13.34 -3.76
CA ASN A 75 13.68 -14.57 -3.00
C ASN A 75 14.58 -15.68 -3.54
N ARG A 76 15.43 -16.25 -2.68
CA ARG A 76 16.33 -17.36 -3.01
C ARG A 76 15.81 -18.64 -2.41
N VAL A 77 15.60 -19.67 -3.22
CA VAL A 77 15.10 -20.97 -2.79
C VAL A 77 15.95 -22.08 -3.39
N THR A 78 16.39 -23.03 -2.56
CA THR A 78 17.14 -24.21 -3.00
C THR A 78 16.22 -25.42 -2.98
N VAL A 79 16.06 -26.08 -4.13
CA VAL A 79 15.22 -27.28 -4.29
C VAL A 79 16.06 -28.36 -4.95
N ARG A 80 16.21 -29.52 -4.28
CA ARG A 80 16.99 -30.68 -4.79
C ARG A 80 18.39 -30.29 -5.29
N GLY A 81 19.10 -29.46 -4.54
CA GLY A 81 20.45 -29.00 -4.88
C GLY A 81 20.53 -27.88 -5.94
N LYS A 82 19.41 -27.45 -6.54
CA LYS A 82 19.38 -26.30 -7.48
C LYS A 82 18.86 -25.05 -6.78
N THR A 83 19.57 -23.94 -6.94
CA THR A 83 19.21 -22.63 -6.38
C THR A 83 18.47 -21.79 -7.41
N TYR A 84 17.31 -21.27 -7.04
CA TYR A 84 16.50 -20.36 -7.84
C TYR A 84 16.42 -19.01 -7.16
N VAL A 85 16.53 -17.93 -7.93
CA VAL A 85 16.34 -16.55 -7.46
C VAL A 85 15.22 -15.92 -8.29
N TYR A 86 14.21 -15.39 -7.61
CA TYR A 86 13.09 -14.71 -8.27
C TYR A 86 12.62 -13.50 -7.46
N PRO A 87 12.18 -12.42 -8.12
CA PRO A 87 11.62 -11.28 -7.42
C PRO A 87 10.28 -11.63 -6.78
N ARG A 88 10.01 -11.05 -5.63
CA ARG A 88 8.76 -11.22 -4.87
C ARG A 88 8.35 -9.91 -4.23
N TYR A 89 7.06 -9.63 -4.26
CA TYR A 89 6.44 -8.59 -3.44
C TYR A 89 5.79 -9.21 -2.21
N MET A 90 5.88 -8.52 -1.09
CA MET A 90 5.17 -8.82 0.15
C MET A 90 4.57 -7.54 0.71
N PHE A 91 3.35 -7.64 1.23
CA PHE A 91 2.67 -6.56 1.93
C PHE A 91 2.19 -7.08 3.28
N VAL A 92 2.40 -6.28 4.33
CA VAL A 92 2.05 -6.64 5.71
C VAL A 92 1.24 -5.50 6.33
N ASN A 93 0.05 -5.81 6.84
CA ASN A 93 -0.77 -4.82 7.55
C ASN A 93 -1.71 -5.50 8.54
N GLU A 94 -1.83 -4.96 9.76
CA GLU A 94 -2.77 -5.47 10.77
C GLU A 94 -4.23 -5.09 10.48
N SER A 95 -4.46 -4.00 9.73
CA SER A 95 -5.83 -3.63 9.36
C SER A 95 -6.36 -4.59 8.30
N ALA A 96 -7.39 -5.37 8.66
CA ALA A 96 -8.09 -6.24 7.73
C ALA A 96 -8.73 -5.45 6.57
N ASP A 97 -9.17 -4.22 6.83
CA ASP A 97 -9.73 -3.35 5.78
C ASP A 97 -8.68 -2.88 4.77
N ILE A 98 -7.50 -2.45 5.24
CA ILE A 98 -6.40 -2.10 4.31
C ILE A 98 -5.95 -3.33 3.53
N MET A 99 -5.89 -4.49 4.19
CA MET A 99 -5.60 -5.76 3.53
C MET A 99 -6.60 -6.06 2.42
N ARG A 100 -7.91 -5.90 2.68
CA ARG A 100 -8.98 -6.05 1.68
C ARG A 100 -8.87 -5.04 0.54
N LEU A 101 -8.56 -3.78 0.82
CA LEU A 101 -8.35 -2.76 -0.21
C LEU A 101 -7.14 -3.07 -1.10
N CYS A 102 -6.06 -3.61 -0.51
CA CYS A 102 -4.89 -4.08 -1.25
C CYS A 102 -5.25 -5.25 -2.18
N GLN A 103 -5.95 -6.26 -1.65
CA GLN A 103 -6.45 -7.41 -2.43
C GLN A 103 -7.33 -6.97 -3.60
N TRP A 104 -8.33 -6.14 -3.33
CA TRP A 104 -9.23 -5.61 -4.36
C TRP A 104 -8.48 -4.85 -5.45
N SER A 105 -7.48 -4.04 -5.08
CA SER A 105 -6.68 -3.28 -6.06
C SER A 105 -5.75 -4.18 -6.88
N LEU A 106 -5.25 -5.28 -6.30
CA LEU A 106 -4.51 -6.30 -7.05
C LEU A 106 -5.43 -7.04 -8.04
N ASP A 107 -6.65 -7.36 -7.62
CA ASP A 107 -7.65 -8.03 -8.46
C ASP A 107 -8.05 -7.16 -9.66
N LEU A 108 -8.22 -5.85 -9.46
CA LEU A 108 -8.46 -4.88 -10.55
C LEU A 108 -7.36 -4.88 -11.62
N LEU A 109 -6.12 -5.18 -11.24
CA LEU A 109 -4.99 -5.31 -12.16
C LEU A 109 -4.75 -6.75 -12.66
N GLY A 110 -5.60 -7.71 -12.27
CA GLY A 110 -5.41 -9.13 -12.58
C GLY A 110 -4.12 -9.72 -11.98
N VAL A 111 -3.58 -9.12 -10.92
CA VAL A 111 -2.32 -9.54 -10.31
C VAL A 111 -2.59 -10.71 -9.37
N ALA A 112 -2.05 -11.88 -9.67
CA ALA A 112 -2.20 -13.04 -8.81
C ALA A 112 -1.44 -12.89 -7.48
N TRP A 113 -2.16 -12.99 -6.36
CA TRP A 113 -1.63 -12.92 -5.00
C TRP A 113 -2.05 -14.12 -4.15
N ARG A 114 -1.40 -14.30 -2.99
CA ARG A 114 -1.80 -15.25 -1.95
C ARG A 114 -1.56 -14.71 -0.56
N MET A 115 -2.48 -14.97 0.36
CA MET A 115 -2.24 -14.81 1.80
C MET A 115 -1.32 -15.92 2.29
N ASN A 116 -0.30 -15.55 3.06
CA ASN A 116 0.56 -16.49 3.79
C ASN A 116 0.32 -16.44 5.30
N ARG A 117 -0.28 -15.36 5.81
CA ARG A 117 -0.77 -15.20 7.19
C ARG A 117 -1.99 -14.28 7.17
N ARG A 118 -2.70 -14.13 8.30
CA ARG A 118 -3.88 -13.24 8.38
C ARG A 118 -3.61 -11.78 7.94
N ASN A 119 -2.39 -11.31 8.18
CA ASN A 119 -1.95 -9.92 8.03
C ASN A 119 -0.85 -9.77 6.97
N SER A 120 -0.62 -10.80 6.14
CA SER A 120 0.46 -10.80 5.15
C SER A 120 0.01 -11.47 3.87
N LEU A 121 0.20 -10.76 2.76
CA LEU A 121 -0.02 -11.25 1.41
C LEU A 121 1.29 -11.20 0.62
N SER A 122 1.40 -12.07 -0.38
CA SER A 122 2.55 -12.13 -1.27
C SER A 122 2.17 -12.28 -2.73
N VAL A 123 2.99 -11.68 -3.59
CA VAL A 123 2.92 -11.77 -5.05
C VAL A 123 4.25 -12.31 -5.54
N ALA A 124 4.22 -13.52 -6.10
CA ALA A 124 5.43 -14.28 -6.46
C ALA A 124 5.39 -14.88 -7.89
N ARG A 125 4.23 -14.85 -8.57
CA ARG A 125 4.18 -15.30 -9.96
C ARG A 125 4.89 -14.28 -10.85
N ARG A 126 5.65 -14.76 -11.84
CA ARG A 126 6.55 -13.93 -12.65
C ARG A 126 5.80 -12.79 -13.38
N ASP A 127 4.68 -13.11 -13.98
CA ASP A 127 3.76 -12.18 -14.67
C ASP A 127 3.12 -11.16 -13.72
N ALA A 128 2.69 -11.62 -12.54
CA ALA A 128 2.12 -10.79 -11.49
C ALA A 128 3.15 -9.79 -10.94
N VAL A 129 4.39 -10.25 -10.71
CA VAL A 129 5.50 -9.39 -10.27
C VAL A 129 5.88 -8.39 -11.37
N ALA A 130 5.95 -8.81 -12.63
CA ALA A 130 6.22 -7.89 -13.74
C ALA A 130 5.14 -6.81 -13.88
N THR A 131 3.89 -7.12 -13.56
CA THR A 131 2.79 -6.14 -13.54
C THR A 131 2.95 -5.15 -12.39
N LEU A 132 3.27 -5.61 -11.18
CA LEU A 132 3.59 -4.71 -10.08
C LEU A 132 4.84 -3.87 -10.33
N ASP A 133 5.86 -4.40 -11.00
CA ASP A 133 7.06 -3.65 -11.36
C ASP A 133 6.73 -2.43 -12.23
N ARG A 134 5.75 -2.56 -13.15
CA ARG A 134 5.30 -1.44 -14.00
C ARG A 134 4.57 -0.35 -13.24
N HIS A 135 3.77 -0.71 -12.23
CA HIS A 135 2.94 0.25 -11.49
C HIS A 135 3.62 0.78 -10.21
N VAL A 136 4.18 -0.11 -9.40
CA VAL A 136 4.80 0.20 -8.11
C VAL A 136 6.25 0.67 -8.28
N GLY A 137 7.01 -0.01 -9.13
CA GLY A 137 8.43 0.29 -9.37
C GLY A 137 9.32 0.25 -8.12
N PRO A 138 10.61 0.60 -8.27
CA PRO A 138 11.51 0.74 -7.14
C PRO A 138 11.08 1.91 -6.23
N LYS A 139 11.35 1.76 -4.94
CA LYS A 139 11.17 2.83 -3.95
C LYS A 139 12.31 3.84 -4.15
N SER A 140 11.97 5.05 -4.59
CA SER A 140 12.87 6.19 -4.79
C SER A 140 12.97 7.05 -3.54
#